data_AF-A0A3N5PJK9-F1
#
_entry.id   AF-A0A3N5PJK9-F1
#
_cell.length_a   1.000
_cell.length_b   1.000
_cell.length_c   1.000
_cell.angle_alpha   90.00
_cell.angle_beta   90.00
_cell.angle_gamma   90.00
#
_symmetry.space_group_name_H-M   'P 1'
#
loop_
_entity.id
_entity.type
_entity.pdbx_description
1 polymer ?
#
loop_
_entity_poly.entity_id
_entity_poly.type
_entity_poly.pdbx_seq_one_letter_code
_entity_poly.pdbx_strand_id
1 'polypeptide(L)'
;MAEQTEKKIEDQAREQTGQQVRLRIDEQKMATNYANAFRTNGTAEEVMLDFGVNLLNQATQQQGQPEIMFQVSNRVVMNYFSAKRLAITLSQLIRRHEEQFGELELDVAKRQKK
;
A
#
# COMPACT_ATOMS: atom_id res chain seq x y z
N MET A 1 2.71 13.19 13.09
CA MET A 1 2.91 11.92 12.35
C MET A 1 3.96 12.04 11.26
N ALA A 2 4.03 13.15 10.50
CA ALA A 2 5.08 13.40 9.49
C ALA A 2 6.52 13.32 10.05
N GLU A 3 6.80 13.95 11.19
CA GLU A 3 8.14 13.94 11.81
C GLU A 3 8.68 12.54 12.17
N GLN A 4 7.82 11.57 12.49
CA GLN A 4 8.26 10.20 12.81
C GLN A 4 8.57 9.38 11.55
N THR A 5 7.90 9.67 10.43
CA THR A 5 8.16 9.04 9.14
C THR A 5 9.45 9.59 8.53
N GLU A 6 9.66 10.90 8.63
CA GLU A 6 10.88 11.59 8.16
C GLU A 6 12.13 11.07 8.88
N LYS A 7 12.11 10.98 10.23
CA LYS A 7 13.24 10.41 10.99
C LYS A 7 13.59 8.98 10.56
N LYS A 8 12.60 8.13 10.28
CA LYS A 8 12.84 6.75 9.82
C LYS A 8 13.49 6.67 8.45
N ILE A 9 13.16 7.61 7.55
CA ILE A 9 13.75 7.64 6.21
C ILE A 9 15.18 8.18 6.28
N GLU A 10 15.46 9.16 7.15
CA GLU A 10 16.81 9.67 7.41
C GLU A 10 17.73 8.62 8.04
N ASP A 11 17.24 7.85 9.02
CA ASP A 11 18.00 6.76 9.64
C ASP A 11 18.29 5.64 8.62
N GLN A 12 17.35 5.35 7.70
CA GLN A 12 17.58 4.41 6.60
C GLN A 12 18.62 4.92 5.57
N ALA A 13 18.61 6.22 5.26
CA ALA A 13 19.61 6.81 4.37
C ALA A 13 21.01 6.81 5.01
N ARG A 14 21.09 6.98 6.34
CA ARG A 14 22.32 6.85 7.12
C ARG A 14 22.89 5.43 7.10
N GLU A 15 22.06 4.41 7.27
CA GLU A 15 22.50 3.00 7.19
C GLU A 15 23.02 2.62 5.80
N GLN A 16 22.51 3.25 4.73
CA GLN A 16 22.96 2.98 3.36
C GLN A 16 24.22 3.76 2.94
N THR A 17 24.46 4.94 3.50
CA THR A 17 25.53 5.86 3.04
C THR A 17 26.64 6.07 4.07
N GLY A 18 26.44 5.67 5.32
CA GLY A 18 27.37 5.92 6.42
C GLY A 18 27.48 7.38 6.84
N GLN A 19 26.69 8.29 6.28
CA GLN A 19 26.73 9.72 6.56
C GLN A 19 25.35 10.26 6.96
N GLN A 20 25.32 11.35 7.72
CA GLN A 20 24.08 12.05 8.06
C GLN A 20 23.50 12.71 6.81
N VAL A 21 22.57 12.01 6.14
CA VAL A 21 21.83 12.55 5.01
C VAL A 21 20.63 13.35 5.54
N ARG A 22 20.48 14.60 5.06
CA ARG A 22 19.29 15.42 5.28
C ARG A 22 18.25 15.04 4.25
N LEU A 23 17.09 14.54 4.68
CA LEU A 23 16.01 14.21 3.75
C LEU A 23 15.32 15.50 3.29
N ARG A 24 15.25 15.71 1.98
CA ARG A 24 14.39 16.73 1.38
C ARG A 24 13.32 16.03 0.57
N ILE A 25 12.07 16.20 0.97
CA ILE A 25 10.92 15.67 0.25
C ILE A 25 10.43 16.77 -0.71
N ASP A 26 10.27 16.43 -1.98
CA ASP A 26 9.64 17.29 -2.98
C ASP A 26 8.32 16.64 -3.44
N GLU A 27 7.21 17.30 -3.14
CA GLU A 27 5.86 16.81 -3.42
C GLU A 27 5.19 17.56 -4.58
N GLN A 28 5.90 18.46 -5.28
CA GLN A 28 5.29 19.33 -6.29
C GLN A 28 4.61 18.58 -7.45
N LYS A 29 5.08 17.37 -7.76
CA LYS A 29 4.52 16.51 -8.82
C LYS A 29 3.84 15.25 -8.27
N MET A 30 3.55 15.22 -6.98
CA MET A 30 2.92 14.07 -6.36
C MET A 30 1.49 13.87 -6.89
N ALA A 31 1.21 12.68 -7.41
CA ALA A 31 -0.14 12.27 -7.78
C ALA A 31 -0.79 11.51 -6.61
N THR A 32 -2.04 11.86 -6.31
CA THR A 32 -2.85 11.15 -5.32
C THR A 32 -3.93 10.35 -6.04
N ASN A 33 -3.90 9.03 -5.87
CA ASN A 33 -4.89 8.12 -6.44
C ASN A 33 -5.60 7.36 -5.33
N TYR A 34 -6.92 7.20 -5.46
CA TYR A 34 -7.68 6.31 -4.60
C TYR A 34 -7.53 4.87 -5.07
N ALA A 35 -7.34 3.95 -4.11
CA ALA A 35 -7.33 2.52 -4.36
C ALA A 35 -7.99 1.77 -3.20
N ASN A 36 -8.81 0.77 -3.50
CA ASN A 36 -9.37 -0.15 -2.51
C ASN A 36 -8.85 -1.58 -2.68
N ALA A 37 -8.10 -1.83 -3.75
CA ALA A 37 -7.55 -3.12 -4.10
C ALA A 37 -6.18 -2.95 -4.73
N PHE A 38 -5.36 -3.97 -4.55
CA PHE A 38 -4.04 -4.06 -5.16
C PHE A 38 -3.75 -5.47 -5.62
N ARG A 39 -2.88 -5.60 -6.62
CA ARG A 39 -2.31 -6.87 -7.07
C ARG A 39 -0.80 -6.75 -7.03
N THR A 40 -0.13 -7.84 -6.66
CA THR A 40 1.32 -7.91 -6.68
C THR A 40 1.77 -8.95 -7.70
N ASN A 41 2.76 -8.58 -8.52
CA ASN A 41 3.46 -9.48 -9.44
C ASN A 41 4.96 -9.31 -9.22
N GLY A 42 5.75 -10.37 -9.40
CA GLY A 42 7.20 -10.32 -9.22
C GLY A 42 7.95 -10.96 -10.40
N THR A 43 9.13 -10.44 -10.69
CA THR A 43 10.16 -11.09 -11.52
C THR A 43 11.34 -11.49 -10.62
N ALA A 44 12.42 -12.03 -11.16
CA ALA A 44 13.62 -12.31 -10.38
C ALA A 44 14.23 -11.04 -9.74
N GLU A 45 14.06 -9.88 -10.38
CA GLU A 45 14.76 -8.64 -10.00
C GLU A 45 13.83 -7.60 -9.36
N GLU A 46 12.55 -7.61 -9.70
CA GLU A 46 11.62 -6.52 -9.39
C GLU A 46 10.26 -6.99 -8.91
N VAL A 47 9.63 -6.14 -8.09
CA VAL A 47 8.25 -6.28 -7.62
C VAL A 47 7.40 -5.18 -8.24
N MET A 48 6.29 -5.57 -8.83
CA MET A 48 5.26 -4.68 -9.37
C MET A 48 4.05 -4.68 -8.43
N LEU A 49 3.64 -3.48 -7.99
CA LEU A 49 2.41 -3.25 -7.24
C LEU A 49 1.43 -2.47 -8.13
N ASP A 50 0.36 -3.14 -8.51
CA ASP A 50 -0.77 -2.54 -9.23
C ASP A 50 -1.82 -2.10 -8.21
N PHE A 51 -2.24 -0.84 -8.26
CA PHE A 51 -3.33 -0.31 -7.45
C PHE A 51 -4.52 0.06 -8.33
N GLY A 52 -5.70 -0.10 -7.75
CA GLY A 52 -6.94 0.16 -8.47
C GLY A 52 -8.18 0.08 -7.60
N VAL A 53 -9.32 0.04 -8.29
CA VAL A 53 -10.64 -0.06 -7.67
C VAL A 53 -11.32 -1.35 -8.10
N ASN A 54 -11.78 -2.13 -7.14
CA ASN A 54 -12.71 -3.22 -7.36
C ASN A 54 -14.10 -2.63 -7.60
N LEU A 55 -14.62 -2.82 -8.81
CA LEU A 55 -15.97 -2.44 -9.22
C LEU A 55 -16.82 -3.70 -9.33
N LEU A 56 -17.98 -3.69 -8.65
CA LEU A 56 -18.98 -4.73 -8.84
C LEU A 56 -19.68 -4.46 -10.18
N ASN A 57 -19.47 -5.34 -11.16
CA ASN A 57 -20.10 -5.19 -12.46
C ASN A 57 -21.57 -5.61 -12.33
N GLN A 58 -22.48 -4.64 -12.24
CA GLN A 58 -23.92 -4.93 -12.14
C GLN A 58 -24.54 -5.40 -13.47
N ALA A 59 -23.82 -5.25 -14.60
CA ALA A 59 -24.33 -5.64 -15.91
C ALA A 59 -24.36 -7.17 -16.12
N THR A 60 -23.52 -7.93 -15.41
CA THR A 60 -23.49 -9.40 -15.47
C THR A 60 -24.56 -10.07 -14.60
N GLN A 61 -25.38 -9.31 -13.87
CA GLN A 61 -26.54 -9.86 -13.16
C GLN A 61 -27.57 -10.54 -14.10
N GLN A 62 -27.56 -10.23 -15.41
CA GLN A 62 -28.39 -10.93 -16.39
C GLN A 62 -27.90 -12.35 -16.74
N GLN A 63 -26.63 -12.70 -16.47
CA GLN A 63 -26.06 -14.04 -16.72
C GLN A 63 -25.90 -14.89 -15.44
N GLY A 64 -26.43 -14.42 -14.31
CA GLY A 64 -26.52 -15.21 -13.07
C GLY A 64 -25.21 -15.37 -12.29
N GLN A 65 -24.09 -14.80 -12.74
CA GLN A 65 -22.83 -14.80 -11.98
C GLN A 65 -22.35 -13.36 -11.72
N PRO A 66 -22.16 -12.97 -10.44
CA PRO A 66 -21.57 -11.68 -10.10
C PRO A 66 -20.10 -11.65 -10.54
N GLU A 67 -19.74 -10.70 -11.40
CA GLU A 67 -18.37 -10.47 -11.84
C GLU A 67 -17.78 -9.25 -11.11
N ILE A 68 -16.58 -9.40 -10.56
CA ILE A 68 -15.81 -8.29 -9.99
C ILE A 68 -14.77 -7.86 -11.01
N MET A 69 -14.84 -6.60 -11.45
CA MET A 69 -13.85 -6.01 -12.34
C MET A 69 -12.83 -5.22 -11.53
N PHE A 70 -11.57 -5.62 -11.58
CA PHE A 70 -10.46 -4.85 -11.00
C PHE A 70 -9.93 -3.84 -12.03
N GLN A 71 -10.28 -2.58 -11.85
CA GLN A 71 -9.78 -1.49 -12.70
C GLN A 71 -8.47 -0.95 -12.13
N VAL A 72 -7.35 -1.23 -12.82
CA VAL A 72 -6.01 -0.76 -12.44
C VAL A 72 -5.83 0.71 -12.85
N SER A 73 -5.44 1.56 -11.90
CA SER A 73 -5.16 2.98 -12.13
C SER A 73 -3.67 3.30 -12.21
N ASN A 74 -2.85 2.64 -11.40
CA ASN A 74 -1.43 2.96 -11.27
C ASN A 74 -0.59 1.72 -10.94
N ARG A 75 0.66 1.71 -11.43
CA ARG A 75 1.67 0.69 -11.16
C ARG A 75 2.90 1.32 -10.54
N VAL A 76 3.39 0.73 -9.46
CA VAL A 76 4.68 1.05 -8.85
C VAL A 76 5.60 -0.15 -9.03
N VAL A 77 6.78 0.06 -9.60
CA VAL A 77 7.82 -0.97 -9.74
C VAL A 77 8.95 -0.66 -8.77
N MET A 78 9.41 -1.67 -8.04
CA MET A 78 10.45 -1.50 -7.03
C MET A 78 11.37 -2.72 -6.95
N ASN A 79 12.61 -2.49 -6.54
CA ASN A 79 13.51 -3.58 -6.16
C ASN A 79 13.06 -4.25 -4.85
N TYR A 80 13.53 -5.48 -4.64
CA TYR A 80 13.18 -6.28 -3.45
C TYR A 80 13.59 -5.65 -2.12
N PHE A 81 14.71 -4.91 -2.08
CA PHE A 81 15.14 -4.23 -0.86
C PHE A 81 14.14 -3.16 -0.42
N SER A 82 13.60 -2.40 -1.38
CA SER A 82 12.60 -1.36 -1.12
C SER A 82 11.25 -1.97 -0.81
N ALA A 83 10.86 -3.05 -1.51
CA ALA A 83 9.64 -3.80 -1.20
C ALA A 83 9.65 -4.35 0.24
N LYS A 84 10.78 -4.90 0.70
CA LYS A 84 10.93 -5.40 2.08
C LYS A 84 10.78 -4.26 3.10
N ARG A 85 11.40 -3.11 2.85
CA ARG A 85 11.27 -1.93 3.73
C ARG A 85 9.83 -1.42 3.77
N LEU A 86 9.16 -1.39 2.62
CA LEU A 86 7.75 -1.02 2.53
C LEU A 86 6.88 -1.95 3.37
N ALA A 87 7.04 -3.26 3.22
CA ALA A 87 6.27 -4.25 3.96
C ALA A 87 6.42 -4.08 5.49
N ILE A 88 7.67 -3.98 5.98
CA ILE A 88 7.94 -3.79 7.41
C ILE A 88 7.30 -2.49 7.92
N THR A 89 7.46 -1.40 7.17
CA THR A 89 6.94 -0.08 7.56
C THR A 89 5.41 -0.08 7.55
N LEU A 90 4.80 -0.70 6.55
CA LEU A 90 3.35 -0.81 6.42
C LEU A 90 2.74 -1.67 7.54
N SER A 91 3.34 -2.82 7.86
CA SER A 91 2.90 -3.65 8.99
C SER A 91 2.98 -2.90 10.33
N GLN A 92 4.05 -2.14 10.55
CA GLN A 92 4.18 -1.32 11.76
C GLN A 92 3.15 -0.18 11.81
N LEU A 93 2.82 0.41 10.67
CA LEU A 93 1.80 1.46 10.57
C LEU A 93 0.41 0.90 10.89
N ILE A 94 0.05 -0.24 10.31
CA ILE A 94 -1.23 -0.93 10.55
C ILE A 94 -1.36 -1.29 12.02
N ARG A 95 -0.34 -1.92 12.61
CA ARG A 95 -0.35 -2.29 14.02
C ARG A 95 -0.61 -1.10 14.94
N ARG A 96 0.03 0.04 14.69
CA ARG A 96 -0.19 1.27 15.48
C ARG A 96 -1.62 1.79 15.32
N HIS A 97 -2.17 1.72 14.11
CA HIS A 97 -3.57 2.08 13.88
C HIS A 97 -4.50 1.17 14.68
N GLU A 98 -4.27 -0.14 14.66
CA GLU A 98 -5.09 -1.11 15.42
C GLU A 98 -4.99 -0.92 16.94
N GLU A 99 -3.79 -0.63 17.46
CA GLU A 99 -3.59 -0.32 18.88
C GLU A 99 -4.39 0.92 19.33
N GLN A 100 -4.64 1.86 18.42
CA GLN A 100 -5.35 3.11 18.71
C GLN A 100 -6.87 3.03 18.45
N PHE A 101 -7.29 2.32 17.41
CA PHE A 101 -8.67 2.36 16.89
C PHE A 101 -9.37 1.00 16.92
N GLY A 102 -8.69 -0.07 17.34
CA GLY A 102 -9.20 -1.44 17.33
C GLY A 102 -8.77 -2.23 16.10
N GLU A 103 -8.91 -3.55 16.18
CA GLU A 103 -8.49 -4.51 15.17
C GLU A 103 -9.22 -4.32 13.83
N LEU A 104 -8.46 -4.38 12.73
CA LEU A 104 -9.01 -4.32 11.38
C LEU A 104 -9.45 -5.71 10.93
N GLU A 105 -10.74 -6.00 11.09
CA GLU A 105 -11.34 -7.24 10.62
C GLU A 105 -11.34 -7.33 9.08
N LEU A 106 -10.52 -8.23 8.55
CA LEU A 106 -10.43 -8.52 7.11
C LEU A 106 -11.58 -9.40 6.61
N ASP A 107 -12.19 -10.17 7.50
CA ASP A 107 -13.34 -11.01 7.17
C ASP A 107 -14.59 -10.13 7.07
N VAL A 108 -15.08 -9.99 5.82
CA VAL A 108 -16.28 -9.21 5.50
C VAL A 108 -17.50 -9.68 6.32
N ALA A 109 -17.60 -10.98 6.62
CA ALA A 109 -18.71 -11.53 7.39
C ALA A 109 -18.63 -11.16 8.88
N LYS A 110 -17.42 -11.03 9.43
CA LYS A 110 -17.21 -10.60 10.83
C LYS A 110 -17.36 -9.10 11.02
N ARG A 111 -17.07 -8.31 9.99
CA ARG A 111 -17.21 -6.85 9.98
C ARG A 111 -18.67 -6.37 10.11
N GLN A 112 -19.65 -7.21 9.76
CA GLN A 112 -21.08 -6.85 9.77
C GLN A 112 -21.83 -7.23 11.06
N LYS A 113 -21.15 -7.58 12.16
CA LYS A 113 -21.89 -7.88 13.40
C LYS A 113 -22.67 -6.64 13.88
N LYS A 114 -24.00 -6.83 13.95
CA LYS A 114 -25.08 -5.88 14.29
C LYS A 114 -24.82 -5.09 15.56
#